data_AF-A0A7J5APR1-F1
#
_entry.id   AF-A0A7J5APR1-F1
#
_cell.length_a   1.000
_cell.length_b   1.000
_cell.length_c   1.000
_cell.angle_alpha   90.00
_cell.angle_beta   90.00
_cell.angle_gamma   90.00
#
_symmetry.space_group_name_H-M   'P 1'
#
loop_
_entity.id
_entity.type
_entity.pdbx_description
1 polymer ?
#
loop_
_entity_poly.entity_id
_entity_poly.type
_entity_poly.pdbx_seq_one_letter_code
_entity_poly.pdbx_strand_id
1 'polypeptide(L)'
;MKKFIVNIIIMFLNVLLISVQELPKIVPPSPDVASLGKYGEIPIGYQYGTPNINIPITSVKNRRLEVDVSLSYHSEGVKVTESSSNVGMNWTLSTGGIITC
;
A
#
# COMPACT_ATOMS: atom_id res chain seq x y z
N MET A 1 38.78 -13.06 40.96
CA MET A 1 38.22 -14.23 40.23
C MET A 1 36.70 -14.16 40.05
N LYS A 2 35.88 -13.95 41.11
CA LYS A 2 34.40 -13.87 40.99
C LYS A 2 33.88 -12.78 40.03
N LYS A 3 34.47 -11.59 40.01
CA LYS A 3 34.07 -10.48 39.12
C LYS A 3 34.30 -10.77 37.63
N PHE A 4 35.28 -11.61 37.31
CA PHE A 4 35.60 -12.00 35.93
C PHE A 4 34.55 -12.97 35.37
N ILE A 5 34.10 -13.93 36.19
CA ILE A 5 33.04 -14.88 35.84
C ILE A 5 31.71 -14.15 35.62
N VAL A 6 31.40 -13.14 36.45
CA VAL A 6 30.18 -12.33 36.31
C VAL A 6 30.17 -11.56 34.98
N ASN A 7 31.31 -10.98 34.57
CA ASN A 7 31.39 -10.27 33.29
C ASN A 7 31.23 -11.20 32.07
N ILE A 8 31.73 -12.44 32.13
CA ILE A 8 31.53 -13.43 31.07
C ILE A 8 30.06 -13.84 30.96
N ILE A 9 29.37 -14.02 32.10
CA ILE A 9 27.93 -14.33 32.12
C ILE A 9 27.11 -13.17 31.56
N ILE A 10 27.46 -11.92 31.90
CA ILE A 10 26.81 -10.72 31.36
C ILE A 10 27.02 -10.64 29.84
N MET A 11 28.22 -10.91 29.35
CA MET A 11 28.49 -10.93 27.91
C MET A 11 27.64 -11.99 27.19
N PHE A 12 27.51 -13.19 27.76
CA PHE A 12 26.72 -14.27 27.18
C PHE A 12 25.21 -13.96 27.18
N LEU A 13 24.72 -13.29 28.23
CA LEU A 13 23.33 -12.83 28.32
C LEU A 13 22.98 -11.79 27.24
N ASN A 14 23.91 -10.90 26.90
CA ASN A 14 23.71 -9.90 25.85
C ASN A 14 23.63 -10.53 24.45
N VAL A 15 24.32 -11.65 24.19
CA VAL A 15 24.27 -12.34 22.89
C VAL A 15 22.91 -13.02 22.66
N LEU A 16 22.30 -13.57 23.71
CA LEU A 16 20.97 -14.20 23.62
C LEU A 16 19.85 -13.19 23.36
N LEU A 17 20.00 -11.93 23.78
CA LEU A 17 19.03 -10.87 23.53
C LEU A 17 18.98 -10.43 22.05
N ILE A 18 20.09 -10.55 21.32
CA ILE A 18 20.19 -10.10 19.92
C ILE A 18 19.48 -11.06 18.95
N SER A 19 19.39 -12.36 19.28
CA SER A 19 18.75 -13.37 18.40
C SER A 19 17.21 -13.37 18.43
N VAL A 20 16.58 -12.47 19.20
CA VAL A 20 15.11 -12.38 19.35
C VAL A 20 14.52 -11.23 18.51
N GLN A 21 15.33 -10.52 17.73
CA GLN A 21 14.83 -9.47 16.84
C GLN A 21 14.04 -10.10 15.68
N GLU A 22 12.72 -10.18 15.80
CA GLU A 22 11.85 -10.46 14.66
C GLU A 22 12.03 -9.37 13.61
N LEU A 23 12.40 -9.76 12.40
CA LEU A 23 12.45 -8.85 11.25
C LEU A 23 11.04 -8.28 11.03
N PRO A 24 10.90 -6.97 10.77
CA PRO A 24 9.60 -6.42 10.42
C PRO A 24 9.09 -7.12 9.16
N LYS A 25 7.97 -7.82 9.28
CA LYS A 25 7.30 -8.48 8.16
C LYS A 25 6.68 -7.40 7.29
N ILE A 26 7.37 -7.03 6.21
CA ILE A 26 6.84 -6.09 5.21
C ILE A 26 5.75 -6.84 4.43
N VAL A 27 4.49 -6.53 4.73
CA VAL A 27 3.35 -7.03 3.98
C VAL A 27 3.14 -6.10 2.78
N PRO A 28 3.12 -6.63 1.53
CA PRO A 28 2.78 -5.80 0.39
C PRO A 28 1.35 -5.26 0.53
N PRO A 29 1.08 -4.01 0.12
CA PRO A 29 -0.27 -3.48 0.13
C PRO A 29 -1.20 -4.33 -0.73
N SER A 30 -2.50 -4.32 -0.41
CA SER A 30 -3.49 -5.02 -1.24
C SER A 30 -3.50 -4.44 -2.66
N PRO A 31 -3.89 -5.25 -3.68
CA PRO A 31 -3.94 -4.80 -5.07
C PRO A 31 -4.76 -3.50 -5.26
N ASP A 32 -5.84 -3.32 -4.51
CA ASP A 32 -6.68 -2.11 -4.55
C ASP A 32 -5.97 -0.86 -4.03
N VAL A 33 -5.12 -1.01 -2.99
CA VAL A 33 -4.33 0.08 -2.43
C VAL A 33 -3.17 0.40 -3.35
N ALA A 34 -2.53 -0.61 -3.92
CA ALA A 34 -1.46 -0.44 -4.89
C ALA A 34 -1.96 0.27 -6.16
N SER A 35 -3.16 -0.04 -6.65
CA SER A 35 -3.75 0.62 -7.82
C SER A 35 -4.18 2.07 -7.53
N LEU A 36 -4.62 2.37 -6.29
CA LEU A 36 -4.89 3.73 -5.85
C LEU A 36 -3.60 4.56 -5.68
N GLY A 37 -2.54 3.96 -5.13
CA GLY A 37 -1.22 4.58 -5.02
C GLY A 37 -0.65 4.96 -6.39
N LYS A 38 -0.77 4.08 -7.39
CA LYS A 38 -0.35 4.36 -8.77
C LYS A 38 -1.05 5.58 -9.38
N TYR A 39 -2.34 5.78 -9.09
CA TYR A 39 -3.06 6.96 -9.56
C TYR A 39 -2.51 8.27 -8.95
N GLY A 40 -1.98 8.21 -7.73
CA GLY A 40 -1.28 9.34 -7.10
C GLY A 40 0.15 9.56 -7.58
N GLU A 41 0.89 8.47 -7.86
CA GLU A 41 2.28 8.53 -8.30
C GLU A 41 2.45 8.85 -9.79
N ILE A 42 1.49 8.44 -10.63
CA ILE A 42 1.55 8.57 -12.08
C ILE A 42 0.45 9.54 -12.54
N PRO A 43 0.75 10.84 -12.66
CA PRO A 43 -0.23 11.80 -13.13
C PRO A 43 -0.60 11.50 -14.59
N ILE A 44 -1.87 11.15 -14.80
CA ILE A 44 -2.48 11.12 -16.14
C ILE A 44 -2.42 12.52 -16.75
N GLY A 45 -1.82 12.60 -17.94
CA GLY A 45 -1.59 13.88 -18.59
C GLY A 45 -1.45 13.71 -20.10
N TYR A 46 -2.03 14.66 -20.84
CA TYR A 46 -1.90 14.72 -22.31
C TYR A 46 -0.43 14.72 -22.77
N GLN A 47 0.50 15.15 -21.91
CA GLN A 47 1.95 15.13 -22.16
C GLN A 47 2.53 13.71 -22.27
N TYR A 48 1.93 12.72 -21.59
CA TYR A 48 2.35 11.32 -21.62
C TYR A 48 1.56 10.49 -22.63
N GLY A 49 0.63 11.11 -23.38
CA GLY A 49 -0.23 10.41 -24.33
C GLY A 49 -1.26 9.47 -23.69
N THR A 50 -1.48 9.58 -22.38
CA THR A 50 -2.43 8.74 -21.64
C THR A 50 -3.78 9.47 -21.50
N PRO A 51 -4.90 8.88 -21.98
CA PRO A 51 -6.22 9.45 -21.77
C PRO A 51 -6.61 9.39 -20.29
N ASN A 52 -7.07 10.51 -19.75
CA ASN A 52 -7.70 10.55 -18.43
C ASN A 52 -9.14 10.02 -18.56
N ILE A 53 -9.35 8.76 -18.16
CA ILE A 53 -10.67 8.11 -18.14
C ILE A 53 -11.13 8.04 -16.69
N ASN A 54 -12.05 8.92 -16.32
CA ASN A 54 -12.70 8.94 -15.02
C ASN A 54 -14.22 8.87 -15.19
N ILE A 55 -14.84 7.82 -14.66
CA ILE A 55 -16.27 7.56 -14.76
C ILE A 55 -16.89 7.75 -13.36
N PRO A 56 -17.63 8.84 -13.11
CA PRO A 56 -18.36 9.00 -11.87
C PRO A 56 -19.52 7.99 -11.83
N ILE A 57 -19.59 7.17 -10.79
CA ILE A 57 -20.65 6.17 -10.61
C ILE A 57 -21.80 6.79 -9.82
N THR A 58 -21.50 7.32 -8.63
CA THR A 58 -22.50 7.91 -7.75
C THR A 58 -21.84 8.84 -6.74
N SER A 59 -22.61 9.81 -6.24
CA SER A 59 -22.20 10.66 -5.12
C SER A 59 -23.10 10.33 -3.95
N VAL A 60 -22.51 9.77 -2.89
CA VAL A 60 -23.24 9.49 -1.65
C VAL A 60 -23.16 10.73 -0.79
N LYS A 61 -24.23 11.53 -0.81
CA LYS A 61 -24.38 12.71 0.06
C LYS A 61 -25.25 12.38 1.26
N ASN A 62 -24.67 12.49 2.44
CA ASN A 62 -25.39 12.50 3.70
C ASN A 62 -25.06 13.79 4.47
N ARG A 63 -25.85 14.12 5.51
CA ARG A 63 -25.80 15.43 6.20
C ARG A 63 -24.43 15.81 6.81
N ARG A 64 -23.49 14.86 6.89
CA ARG A 64 -22.14 15.02 7.46
C ARG A 64 -21.01 14.47 6.57
N LEU A 65 -21.33 13.80 5.47
CA LEU A 65 -20.34 13.10 4.65
C LEU A 65 -20.76 13.20 3.18
N GLU A 66 -19.87 13.70 2.35
CA GLU A 66 -19.99 13.72 0.89
C GLU A 66 -18.85 12.87 0.35
N VAL A 67 -19.20 11.74 -0.26
CA VAL A 67 -18.24 10.82 -0.87
C VAL A 67 -18.63 10.61 -2.31
N ASP A 68 -17.76 11.03 -3.22
CA ASP A 68 -17.90 10.73 -4.64
C ASP A 68 -17.26 9.38 -4.93
N VAL A 69 -18.05 8.50 -5.53
CA VAL A 69 -17.63 7.19 -6.00
C VAL A 69 -17.33 7.30 -7.48
N SER A 70 -16.06 7.18 -7.85
CA SER A 70 -15.61 7.22 -9.24
C SER A 70 -14.71 6.04 -9.58
N LEU A 71 -14.74 5.65 -10.85
CA LEU A 71 -13.90 4.62 -11.41
C LEU A 71 -12.90 5.25 -12.37
N SER A 72 -11.61 5.03 -12.13
CA SER A 72 -10.53 5.59 -12.94
C SER A 72 -9.79 4.48 -13.65
N TYR A 73 -9.49 4.66 -14.94
CA TYR A 73 -8.74 3.69 -15.74
C TYR A 73 -7.35 4.21 -16.09
N HIS A 74 -6.34 3.35 -15.91
CA HIS A 74 -4.95 3.66 -16.23
C HIS A 74 -4.52 2.97 -17.54
N SER A 75 -4.17 3.76 -18.55
CA SER A 75 -3.91 3.24 -19.90
C SER A 75 -2.47 2.78 -20.14
N GLU A 76 -1.65 2.57 -19.11
CA GLU A 76 -0.20 2.32 -19.22
C GLU A 76 0.17 0.88 -19.67
N GLY A 77 -0.76 0.18 -20.32
CA GLY A 77 -0.64 -1.22 -20.65
C GLY A 77 -0.77 -2.14 -19.43
N VAL A 78 -0.91 -3.44 -19.69
CA VAL A 78 -1.11 -4.45 -18.65
C VAL A 78 0.21 -5.19 -18.42
N LYS A 79 0.82 -5.00 -17.24
CA LYS A 79 2.06 -5.71 -16.86
C LYS A 79 1.71 -7.09 -16.31
N VAL A 80 2.47 -8.12 -16.68
CA VAL A 80 2.22 -9.52 -16.25
C VAL A 80 2.31 -9.69 -14.73
N THR A 81 3.12 -8.87 -14.08
CA THR A 81 3.30 -8.86 -12.62
C THR A 81 2.22 -8.05 -11.88
N GLU A 82 1.30 -7.42 -12.60
CA GLU A 82 0.28 -6.57 -12.02
C GLU A 82 -0.91 -7.40 -11.53
N SER A 83 -1.23 -7.25 -10.25
CA SER A 83 -2.41 -7.88 -9.67
C SER A 83 -3.65 -7.04 -10.00
N SER A 84 -4.71 -7.71 -10.45
CA SER A 84 -6.00 -7.05 -10.70
C SER A 84 -6.54 -6.49 -9.38
N SER A 85 -7.07 -5.28 -9.44
CA SER A 85 -7.93 -4.76 -8.36
C SER A 85 -9.26 -5.50 -8.36
N ASN A 86 -10.08 -5.28 -7.34
CA ASN A 86 -11.42 -5.82 -7.20
C ASN A 86 -12.38 -5.34 -8.31
N VAL A 87 -12.04 -4.25 -9.02
CA VAL A 87 -12.81 -3.70 -10.14
C VAL A 87 -12.19 -4.00 -11.51
N GLY A 88 -11.05 -4.68 -11.56
CA GLY A 88 -10.42 -5.16 -12.78
C GLY A 88 -8.99 -4.65 -13.00
N MET A 89 -8.33 -5.20 -14.02
CA MET A 89 -6.98 -4.79 -14.41
C MET A 89 -6.98 -3.30 -14.78
N ASN A 90 -6.03 -2.54 -14.24
CA ASN A 90 -5.87 -1.10 -14.48
C ASN A 90 -7.08 -0.23 -14.12
N TRP A 91 -8.06 -0.77 -13.42
CA TRP A 91 -9.19 -0.02 -12.89
C TRP A 91 -8.97 0.25 -11.39
N THR A 92 -9.26 1.47 -10.98
CA THR A 92 -9.17 1.90 -9.59
C THR A 92 -10.50 2.50 -9.17
N LEU A 93 -11.04 2.00 -8.06
CA LEU A 93 -12.26 2.51 -7.45
C LEU A 93 -11.91 3.55 -6.38
N SER A 94 -12.31 4.79 -6.59
CA SER A 94 -12.20 5.85 -5.59
C SER A 94 -13.54 5.97 -4.85
N THR A 95 -13.54 5.75 -3.53
CA THR A 95 -14.75 5.79 -2.67
C THR A 95 -14.51 6.62 -1.40
N GLY A 96 -13.62 7.60 -1.44
CA GLY A 96 -13.36 8.51 -0.32
C GLY A 96 -12.53 7.95 0.84
N GLY A 97 -12.19 6.65 0.82
CA GLY A 97 -11.26 6.06 1.78
C GLY A 97 -11.00 4.58 1.49
N ILE A 98 -9.79 4.11 1.81
CA ILE A 98 -9.42 2.69 1.70
C ILE A 98 -8.88 2.24 3.07
N ILE A 99 -9.30 1.06 3.53
CA ILE A 99 -8.81 0.48 4.79
C ILE A 99 -7.63 -0.41 4.44
N THR A 100 -6.44 -0.05 4.90
CA THR A 100 -5.20 -0.80 4.69
C THR A 100 -4.79 -1.50 5.99
N CYS A 101 -4.35 -2.75 5.90
CA CYS A 101 -3.77 -3.51 7.02
C CYS A 101 -2.26 -3.64 6.86
#